data_AF-A0A7V8U7J7-F1
#
_entry.id   AF-A0A7V8U7J7-F1
#
_cell.length_a   1.000
_cell.length_b   1.000
_cell.length_c   1.000
_cell.angle_alpha   90.00
_cell.angle_beta   90.00
_cell.angle_gamma   90.00
#
_symmetry.space_group_name_H-M   'P 1'
#
loop_
_entity.id
_entity.type
_entity.pdbx_description
1 polymer ?
#
loop_
_entity_poly.entity_id
_entity_poly.type
_entity_poly.pdbx_seq_one_letter_code
_entity_poly.pdbx_strand_id
1 'polypeptide(L)'
;MALRDIINRPNVLAYAKAGIDVARAAQRLSNDGYKCMIVPSRGAVPFLRIAESYYRRLVISCMPQSERIIKGMPARSGPLTLALNMPFTADAGRIGVKGLKSAHIRRYWTRVVAAIVRRQVDDPHYRFFRFVRDEVCRVGYHDSLEWRMESERFLFIDTVVSGRAVCEIVEGFDAEGLDQIHYILLLDENGAAMRQPYASRIRALAAAGRATLINVPSLFTEDQGPAVSGVWSLVVPQLMDLVRDEPAMGDGFAGAGLYYHEVSQRPDASNVQVTLAVARLGQLLFQAMHVVVDPDQVFEDLEHLGSEFSGDSALQTLETLPALFGQNLDRDIEAYLAHIESHKLFGKANTLAIAKAPILAGLRGTSTEIDVSTSHCIRLHIEDAAAKRLMRQFRTSLAKPYWRDAARTERA
;
A
#
# COMPACT_ATOMS: atom_id res chain seq x y z
N MET A 1 -11.73 -11.56 -18.78
CA MET A 1 -10.67 -10.82 -19.49
C MET A 1 -9.38 -11.60 -19.30
N ALA A 2 -8.65 -11.92 -20.37
CA ALA A 2 -7.42 -12.71 -20.24
C ALA A 2 -6.30 -11.83 -19.67
N LEU A 3 -5.36 -12.39 -18.92
CA LEU A 3 -4.25 -11.62 -18.33
C LEU A 3 -3.43 -10.85 -19.37
N ARG A 4 -3.30 -11.42 -20.57
CA ARG A 4 -2.66 -10.82 -21.74
C ARG A 4 -3.37 -9.55 -22.24
N ASP A 5 -4.68 -9.45 -22.04
CA ASP A 5 -5.44 -8.25 -22.44
C ASP A 5 -5.17 -7.08 -21.49
N ILE A 6 -4.76 -7.38 -20.25
CA ILE A 6 -4.60 -6.39 -19.19
C ILE A 6 -3.12 -6.02 -18.99
N ILE A 7 -2.22 -6.99 -19.04
CA ILE A 7 -0.76 -6.81 -18.93
C ILE A 7 -0.16 -6.92 -20.32
N ASN A 8 -0.14 -5.80 -21.01
CA ASN A 8 0.43 -5.65 -22.35
C ASN A 8 1.32 -4.40 -22.38
N ARG A 9 2.07 -4.23 -23.48
CA ARG A 9 3.02 -3.13 -23.62
C ARG A 9 2.39 -1.75 -23.39
N PRO A 10 1.29 -1.37 -24.07
CA PRO A 10 0.63 -0.08 -23.82
C PRO A 10 0.28 0.15 -22.35
N ASN A 11 -0.33 -0.84 -21.69
CA ASN A 11 -0.75 -0.71 -20.30
C ASN A 11 0.43 -0.64 -19.34
N VAL A 12 1.48 -1.44 -19.56
CA VAL A 12 2.70 -1.42 -18.74
C VAL A 12 3.43 -0.07 -18.85
N LEU A 13 3.52 0.51 -20.06
CA LEU A 13 4.09 1.83 -20.27
C LEU A 13 3.26 2.93 -19.60
N ALA A 14 1.93 2.90 -19.74
CA ALA A 14 1.04 3.85 -19.08
C ALA A 14 1.14 3.76 -17.54
N TYR A 15 1.23 2.53 -17.02
CA TYR A 15 1.41 2.28 -15.59
C TYR A 15 2.74 2.84 -15.08
N ALA A 16 3.82 2.67 -15.84
CA ALA A 16 5.13 3.25 -15.52
C ALA A 16 5.09 4.79 -15.54
N LYS A 17 4.45 5.39 -16.53
CA LYS A 17 4.28 6.85 -16.62
C LYS A 17 3.50 7.40 -15.43
N ALA A 18 2.40 6.76 -15.05
CA ALA A 18 1.66 7.12 -13.85
C ALA A 18 2.50 7.02 -12.57
N GLY A 19 3.40 6.03 -12.47
CA GLY A 19 4.37 5.93 -11.38
C GLY A 19 5.37 7.10 -11.34
N ILE A 20 5.83 7.58 -12.49
CA ILE A 20 6.63 8.81 -12.59
C ILE A 20 5.83 10.02 -12.10
N ASP A 21 4.57 10.14 -12.53
CA ASP A 21 3.71 11.26 -12.12
C ASP A 21 3.43 11.24 -10.61
N VAL A 22 3.30 10.05 -10.00
CA VAL A 22 3.26 9.88 -8.53
C VAL A 22 4.53 10.40 -7.88
N ALA A 23 5.71 10.07 -8.42
CA ALA A 23 6.98 10.54 -7.88
C ALA A 23 7.08 12.07 -7.88
N ARG A 24 6.73 12.69 -9.02
CA ARG A 24 6.76 14.14 -9.20
C ARG A 24 5.76 14.84 -8.30
N ALA A 25 4.55 14.30 -8.15
CA ALA A 25 3.55 14.82 -7.22
C ALA A 25 4.05 14.73 -5.77
N ALA A 26 4.54 13.56 -5.37
CA ALA A 26 5.01 13.33 -4.00
C ALA A 26 6.23 14.21 -3.65
N GLN A 27 7.16 14.42 -4.59
CA GLN A 27 8.33 15.25 -4.36
C GLN A 27 7.95 16.73 -4.21
N ARG A 28 7.10 17.26 -5.10
CA ARG A 28 6.63 18.64 -4.99
C ARG A 28 5.95 18.90 -3.65
N LEU A 29 5.02 18.02 -3.25
CA LEU A 29 4.34 18.13 -1.97
C LEU A 29 5.27 17.91 -0.77
N SER A 30 6.35 17.12 -0.92
CA SER A 30 7.37 16.99 0.12
C SER A 30 8.01 18.33 0.48
N ASN A 31 8.22 19.21 -0.52
CA ASN A 31 8.71 20.57 -0.30
C ASN A 31 7.69 21.42 0.48
N ASP A 32 6.40 21.16 0.32
CA ASP A 32 5.30 21.82 1.05
C ASP A 32 5.04 21.22 2.46
N GLY A 33 5.94 20.34 2.92
CA GLY A 33 5.91 19.79 4.27
C GLY A 33 5.23 18.43 4.40
N TYR A 34 4.80 17.80 3.32
CA TYR A 34 4.22 16.45 3.36
C TYR A 34 5.31 15.38 3.45
N LYS A 35 5.61 14.89 4.66
CA LYS A 35 6.79 14.04 4.91
C LYS A 35 6.54 12.54 4.88
N CYS A 36 5.29 12.11 4.98
CA CYS A 36 4.92 10.70 5.02
C CYS A 36 3.73 10.42 4.11
N MET A 37 3.49 9.13 3.84
CA MET A 37 2.41 8.67 2.97
C MET A 37 1.62 7.53 3.62
N ILE A 38 0.30 7.55 3.48
CA ILE A 38 -0.60 6.44 3.81
C ILE A 38 -1.01 5.73 2.52
N VAL A 39 -0.91 4.41 2.53
CA VAL A 39 -1.19 3.52 1.40
C VAL A 39 -2.34 2.56 1.80
N PRO A 40 -3.60 2.88 1.48
CA PRO A 40 -4.81 2.14 1.83
C PRO A 40 -5.00 0.87 0.98
N SER A 41 -4.47 0.85 -0.25
CA SER A 41 -4.73 -0.15 -1.27
C SER A 41 -3.43 -0.83 -1.71
N ARG A 42 -3.47 -2.16 -1.77
CA ARG A 42 -2.37 -2.97 -2.30
C ARG A 42 -2.11 -2.69 -3.79
N GLY A 43 -3.13 -2.23 -4.53
CA GLY A 43 -3.00 -1.85 -5.95
C GLY A 43 -2.11 -0.63 -6.17
N ALA A 44 -1.93 0.23 -5.16
CA ALA A 44 -1.05 1.39 -5.25
C ALA A 44 0.43 1.03 -5.15
N VAL A 45 0.78 -0.11 -4.54
CA VAL A 45 2.17 -0.49 -4.23
C VAL A 45 3.08 -0.58 -5.46
N PRO A 46 2.65 -1.17 -6.61
CA PRO A 46 3.48 -1.17 -7.81
C PRO A 46 3.80 0.23 -8.34
N PHE A 47 2.89 1.20 -8.21
CA PHE A 47 3.16 2.60 -8.59
C PHE A 47 4.20 3.23 -7.66
N LEU A 48 4.14 2.95 -6.36
CA LEU A 48 5.13 3.43 -5.40
C LEU A 48 6.53 2.88 -5.67
N ARG A 49 6.65 1.62 -6.08
CA ARG A 49 7.93 1.03 -6.49
C ARG A 49 8.53 1.71 -7.71
N ILE A 50 7.70 2.07 -8.69
CA ILE A 50 8.14 2.88 -9.83
C ILE A 50 8.54 4.26 -9.35
N ALA A 51 7.72 4.92 -8.54
CA ALA A 51 7.96 6.27 -8.08
C ALA A 51 9.29 6.38 -7.30
N GLU A 52 9.53 5.42 -6.39
CA GLU A 52 10.80 5.30 -5.66
C GLU A 52 11.96 5.04 -6.62
N SER A 53 11.79 4.14 -7.59
CA SER A 53 12.84 3.80 -8.55
C SER A 53 13.19 4.97 -9.47
N TYR A 54 12.19 5.69 -9.99
CA TYR A 54 12.37 6.88 -10.80
C TYR A 54 13.20 7.91 -10.03
N TYR A 55 12.77 8.24 -8.82
CA TYR A 55 13.44 9.27 -8.06
C TYR A 55 14.86 8.84 -7.63
N ARG A 56 15.02 7.62 -7.10
CA ARG A 56 16.29 7.17 -6.54
C ARG A 56 17.31 6.72 -7.58
N ARG A 57 16.86 6.02 -8.62
CA ARG A 57 17.75 5.37 -9.60
C ARG A 57 17.90 6.19 -10.87
N LEU A 58 17.00 7.15 -11.13
CA LEU A 58 17.09 8.02 -12.29
C LEU A 58 17.42 9.46 -11.91
N VAL A 59 16.58 10.13 -11.12
CA VAL A 59 16.80 11.55 -10.79
C VAL A 59 18.07 11.72 -9.94
N ILE A 60 18.17 11.06 -8.79
CA ILE A 60 19.35 11.17 -7.92
C ILE A 60 20.63 10.67 -8.62
N SER A 61 20.55 9.65 -9.47
CA SER A 61 21.74 9.13 -10.15
C SER A 61 22.31 10.09 -11.19
N CYS A 62 21.49 11.00 -11.73
CA CYS A 62 21.90 12.05 -12.64
C CYS A 62 22.50 13.29 -11.94
N MET A 63 22.56 13.31 -10.60
CA MET A 63 23.24 14.37 -9.84
C MET A 63 24.75 14.13 -9.76
N PRO A 64 25.57 15.19 -9.60
CA PRO A 64 26.98 15.07 -9.22
C PRO A 64 27.16 14.23 -7.96
N GLN A 65 28.21 13.40 -7.91
CA GLN A 65 28.44 12.46 -6.80
C GLN A 65 28.48 13.14 -5.42
N SER A 66 29.02 14.36 -5.34
CA SER A 66 29.05 15.19 -4.14
C SER A 66 27.66 15.56 -3.61
N GLU A 67 26.69 15.75 -4.49
CA GLU A 67 25.32 16.16 -4.14
C GLU A 67 24.41 14.98 -3.79
N ARG A 68 24.67 13.79 -4.37
CA ARG A 68 23.82 12.60 -4.20
C ARG A 68 23.57 12.24 -2.73
N ILE A 69 24.56 12.43 -1.87
CA ILE A 69 24.42 12.10 -0.44
C ILE A 69 23.55 13.15 0.26
N ILE A 70 23.86 14.43 0.07
CA ILE A 70 23.22 15.54 0.78
C ILE A 70 21.77 15.73 0.30
N LYS A 71 21.55 15.76 -1.02
CA LYS A 71 20.24 15.98 -1.64
C LYS A 71 19.42 14.70 -1.77
N GLY A 72 20.09 13.55 -1.85
CA GLY A 72 19.41 12.26 -1.80
C GLY A 72 18.93 11.87 -0.41
N MET A 73 19.45 12.48 0.67
CA MET A 73 19.01 12.19 2.04
C MET A 73 17.55 12.59 2.31
N PRO A 74 17.09 13.82 2.01
CA PRO A 74 15.67 14.19 2.12
C PRO A 74 14.75 13.30 1.28
N ALA A 75 15.22 12.84 0.12
CA ALA A 75 14.50 11.89 -0.70
C ALA A 75 14.42 10.47 -0.10
N ARG A 76 15.36 10.12 0.77
CA ARG A 76 15.37 8.89 1.57
C ARG A 76 14.53 9.01 2.86
N SER A 77 14.05 10.20 3.21
CA SER A 77 13.20 10.42 4.38
C SER A 77 11.84 11.05 4.05
N GLY A 78 11.57 11.32 2.78
CA GLY A 78 10.31 11.86 2.29
C GLY A 78 9.19 10.81 2.14
N PRO A 79 8.03 11.22 1.62
CA PRO A 79 6.81 10.42 1.62
C PRO A 79 6.90 9.13 0.78
N LEU A 80 7.79 9.07 -0.23
CA LEU A 80 8.05 7.86 -1.00
C LEU A 80 8.84 6.80 -0.22
N THR A 81 9.53 7.18 0.86
CA THR A 81 10.26 6.25 1.73
C THR A 81 9.52 5.98 3.03
N LEU A 82 8.87 7.00 3.58
CA LEU A 82 8.06 6.90 4.80
C LEU A 82 6.58 6.65 4.43
N ALA A 83 6.34 5.49 3.80
CA ALA A 83 5.01 5.06 3.39
C ALA A 83 4.50 3.93 4.31
N LEU A 84 3.27 4.07 4.82
CA LEU A 84 2.63 3.07 5.68
C LEU A 84 1.44 2.43 4.99
N ASN A 85 1.53 1.11 4.80
CA ASN A 85 0.48 0.27 4.25
C ASN A 85 -0.60 0.00 5.30
N MET A 86 -1.83 0.46 5.04
CA MET A 86 -2.96 0.37 5.98
C MET A 86 -4.16 -0.35 5.33
N PRO A 87 -4.82 -1.30 6.01
CA PRO A 87 -5.80 -2.19 5.39
C PRO A 87 -7.23 -1.61 5.26
N PHE A 88 -7.33 -0.39 4.73
CA PHE A 88 -8.60 0.33 4.50
C PHE A 88 -9.57 -0.40 3.57
N THR A 89 -9.04 -1.13 2.58
CA THR A 89 -9.81 -1.80 1.54
C THR A 89 -9.83 -3.32 1.69
N ALA A 90 -9.27 -3.85 2.78
CA ALA A 90 -9.28 -5.29 3.05
C ALA A 90 -10.72 -5.81 3.22
N ASP A 91 -11.21 -6.51 2.20
CA ASP A 91 -12.47 -7.24 2.18
C ASP A 91 -13.73 -6.44 2.58
N ALA A 92 -13.76 -5.14 2.28
CA ALA A 92 -14.69 -4.16 2.87
C ALA A 92 -16.21 -4.35 2.64
N GLY A 93 -16.70 -5.49 2.13
CA GLY A 93 -18.13 -5.73 1.96
C GLY A 93 -18.54 -7.19 1.78
N ARG A 94 -17.63 -8.14 2.00
CA ARG A 94 -17.89 -9.57 1.79
C ARG A 94 -17.44 -10.45 2.95
N ILE A 95 -17.09 -9.86 4.10
CA ILE A 95 -16.57 -10.53 5.31
C ILE A 95 -17.58 -11.51 5.94
N GLY A 96 -18.85 -11.50 5.51
CA GLY A 96 -19.88 -12.40 6.02
C GLY A 96 -20.45 -12.00 7.39
N VAL A 97 -20.02 -10.86 7.94
CA VAL A 97 -20.55 -10.31 9.20
C VAL A 97 -21.81 -9.49 8.91
N LYS A 98 -22.92 -9.90 9.51
CA LYS A 98 -24.23 -9.25 9.31
C LYS A 98 -24.17 -7.78 9.77
N GLY A 99 -24.69 -6.88 8.94
CA GLY A 99 -24.77 -5.45 9.24
C GLY A 99 -23.44 -4.68 9.10
N LEU A 100 -22.32 -5.37 8.85
CA LEU A 100 -21.03 -4.72 8.62
C LEU A 100 -21.01 -4.08 7.22
N LYS A 101 -20.75 -2.77 7.16
CA LYS A 101 -20.61 -1.99 5.93
C LYS A 101 -19.15 -1.57 5.75
N SER A 102 -18.75 -1.33 4.49
CA SER A 102 -17.42 -0.79 4.14
C SER A 102 -17.04 0.46 4.92
N ALA A 103 -18.02 1.33 5.16
CA ALA A 103 -17.83 2.59 5.87
C ALA A 103 -17.35 2.37 7.31
N HIS A 104 -17.83 1.33 8.00
CA HIS A 104 -17.40 1.03 9.37
C HIS A 104 -15.91 0.64 9.43
N ILE A 105 -15.45 -0.07 8.40
CA ILE A 105 -14.06 -0.51 8.27
C ILE A 105 -13.16 0.67 7.97
N ARG A 106 -13.55 1.50 7.00
CA ARG A 106 -12.79 2.69 6.61
C ARG A 106 -12.69 3.69 7.77
N ARG A 107 -13.79 3.91 8.51
CA ARG A 107 -13.81 4.78 9.68
C ARG A 107 -12.90 4.28 10.81
N TYR A 108 -12.84 2.96 11.03
CA TYR A 108 -11.87 2.38 11.95
C TYR A 108 -10.44 2.72 11.54
N TRP A 109 -10.10 2.55 10.27
CA TRP A 109 -8.75 2.82 9.80
C TRP A 109 -8.39 4.31 9.78
N THR A 110 -9.34 5.22 9.53
CA THR A 110 -9.09 6.66 9.68
C THR A 110 -8.77 7.01 11.13
N ARG A 111 -9.45 6.39 12.10
CA ARG A 111 -9.17 6.59 13.53
C ARG A 111 -7.79 6.04 13.94
N VAL A 112 -7.41 4.88 13.42
CA VAL A 112 -6.06 4.32 13.62
C VAL A 112 -4.99 5.26 13.06
N VAL A 113 -5.18 5.76 11.83
CA VAL A 113 -4.25 6.71 11.21
C VAL A 113 -4.20 8.01 12.01
N ALA A 114 -5.34 8.55 12.45
CA ALA A 114 -5.40 9.74 13.30
C ALA A 114 -4.59 9.57 14.59
N ALA A 115 -4.73 8.42 15.26
CA ALA A 115 -3.97 8.10 16.45
C ALA A 115 -2.46 8.01 16.18
N ILE A 116 -2.05 7.40 15.06
CA ILE A 116 -0.64 7.31 14.64
C ILE A 116 -0.05 8.71 14.43
N VAL A 117 -0.69 9.53 13.58
CA VAL A 117 -0.15 10.85 13.20
C VAL A 117 -0.12 11.85 14.35
N ARG A 118 -0.96 11.65 15.37
CA ARG A 118 -1.03 12.44 16.61
C ARG A 118 -0.22 11.85 17.77
N ARG A 119 0.47 10.71 17.57
CA ARG A 119 1.17 9.95 18.63
C ARG A 119 0.31 9.58 19.83
N GLN A 120 -0.97 9.30 19.60
CA GLN A 120 -1.90 8.84 20.63
C GLN A 120 -1.75 7.32 20.81
N VAL A 121 -0.61 6.90 21.38
CA VAL A 121 -0.27 5.48 21.58
C VAL A 121 -1.28 4.72 22.45
N ASP A 122 -2.01 5.46 23.30
CA ASP A 122 -3.04 4.90 24.17
C ASP A 122 -4.45 4.89 23.53
N ASP A 123 -4.64 5.40 22.30
CA ASP A 123 -5.94 5.35 21.61
C ASP A 123 -6.39 3.89 21.41
N PRO A 124 -7.64 3.55 21.80
CA PRO A 124 -8.09 2.16 21.80
C PRO A 124 -8.04 1.52 20.40
N HIS A 125 -8.30 2.26 19.32
CA HIS A 125 -8.28 1.74 17.96
C HIS A 125 -6.86 1.39 17.53
N TYR A 126 -5.90 2.27 17.80
CA TYR A 126 -4.49 1.98 17.53
C TYR A 126 -4.00 0.79 18.35
N ARG A 127 -4.33 0.73 19.64
CA ARG A 127 -3.99 -0.41 20.50
C ARG A 127 -4.61 -1.71 20.02
N PHE A 128 -5.85 -1.69 19.52
CA PHE A 128 -6.47 -2.90 18.99
C PHE A 128 -5.81 -3.37 17.70
N PHE A 129 -5.50 -2.45 16.79
CA PHE A 129 -4.72 -2.77 15.60
C PHE A 129 -3.38 -3.43 15.96
N ARG A 130 -2.63 -2.84 16.90
CA ARG A 130 -1.39 -3.41 17.43
C ARG A 130 -1.61 -4.80 18.06
N PHE A 131 -2.66 -4.97 18.85
CA PHE A 131 -3.01 -6.26 19.44
C PHE A 131 -3.30 -7.34 18.38
N VAL A 132 -4.09 -7.02 17.35
CA VAL A 132 -4.37 -7.95 16.25
C VAL A 132 -3.09 -8.34 15.51
N ARG A 133 -2.19 -7.38 15.28
CA ARG A 133 -0.93 -7.61 14.59
C ARG A 133 0.08 -8.40 15.42
N ASP A 134 0.35 -7.92 16.63
CA ASP A 134 1.47 -8.36 17.48
C ASP A 134 1.12 -9.56 18.37
N GLU A 135 -0.16 -9.74 18.73
CA GLU A 135 -0.59 -10.82 19.64
C GLU A 135 -1.45 -11.89 18.95
N VAL A 136 -2.32 -11.50 18.01
CA VAL A 136 -3.22 -12.45 17.34
C VAL A 136 -2.56 -13.09 16.13
N CYS A 137 -2.13 -12.31 15.13
CA CYS A 137 -1.74 -12.87 13.84
C CYS A 137 -0.26 -13.24 13.78
N ARG A 138 0.65 -12.37 14.26
CA ARG A 138 2.09 -12.64 14.34
C ARG A 138 2.70 -13.18 13.04
N VAL A 139 2.36 -12.57 11.90
CA VAL A 139 2.77 -13.05 10.57
C VAL A 139 3.59 -12.02 9.79
N GLY A 140 4.65 -12.52 9.15
CA GLY A 140 5.45 -11.73 8.21
C GLY A 140 6.23 -10.60 8.85
N TYR A 141 6.76 -9.73 7.99
CA TYR A 141 7.43 -8.51 8.42
C TYR A 141 6.41 -7.36 8.39
N HIS A 142 6.39 -6.59 9.48
CA HIS A 142 5.61 -5.36 9.59
C HIS A 142 6.57 -4.18 9.59
N ASP A 143 6.29 -3.20 8.74
CA ASP A 143 7.00 -1.93 8.79
C ASP A 143 6.69 -1.26 10.12
N SER A 144 7.70 -1.11 10.98
CA SER A 144 7.54 -0.35 12.23
C SER A 144 7.50 1.16 11.97
N LEU A 145 7.18 1.63 10.76
CA LEU A 145 7.29 3.04 10.39
C LEU A 145 6.29 3.97 11.10
N GLU A 146 5.28 3.41 11.77
CA GLU A 146 4.28 4.15 12.56
C GLU A 146 4.91 5.18 13.50
N TRP A 147 6.00 4.84 14.21
CA TRP A 147 6.63 5.76 15.18
C TRP A 147 7.30 6.97 14.51
N ARG A 148 7.60 6.89 13.21
CA ARG A 148 8.20 7.96 12.42
C ARG A 148 7.16 8.90 11.81
N MET A 149 5.88 8.54 11.83
CA MET A 149 4.79 9.31 11.23
C MET A 149 4.17 10.29 12.24
N GLU A 150 4.86 11.36 12.56
CA GLU A 150 4.37 12.43 13.45
C GLU A 150 4.01 13.67 12.62
N SER A 151 2.94 13.58 11.83
CA SER A 151 2.40 14.76 11.13
C SER A 151 1.00 14.51 10.62
N GLU A 152 0.07 15.41 10.96
CA GLU A 152 -1.26 15.45 10.34
C GLU A 152 -1.21 15.90 8.87
N ARG A 153 -0.06 16.43 8.42
CA ARG A 153 0.22 16.76 7.03
C ARG A 153 0.89 15.59 6.31
N PHE A 154 0.08 14.76 5.65
CA PHE A 154 0.56 13.55 4.98
C PHE A 154 -0.10 13.34 3.61
N LEU A 155 0.58 12.56 2.77
CA LEU A 155 0.05 12.14 1.48
C LEU A 155 -0.82 10.91 1.64
N PHE A 156 -1.90 10.82 0.88
CA PHE A 156 -2.73 9.63 0.80
C PHE A 156 -2.80 9.19 -0.66
N ILE A 157 -2.31 8.00 -0.99
CA ILE A 157 -2.33 7.49 -2.37
C ILE A 157 -3.33 6.35 -2.52
N ASP A 158 -4.22 6.35 -3.51
CA ASP A 158 -5.16 5.23 -3.69
C ASP A 158 -5.44 4.93 -5.16
N THR A 159 -5.82 3.68 -5.43
CA THR A 159 -6.40 3.27 -6.71
C THR A 159 -7.91 3.54 -6.69
N VAL A 160 -8.41 4.14 -7.75
CA VAL A 160 -9.79 4.64 -7.83
C VAL A 160 -10.49 4.03 -9.04
N VAL A 161 -11.28 2.98 -8.77
CA VAL A 161 -12.21 2.41 -9.74
C VAL A 161 -13.56 3.14 -9.65
N SER A 162 -14.38 2.83 -8.64
CA SER A 162 -15.72 3.43 -8.49
C SER A 162 -15.75 4.79 -7.77
N GLY A 163 -14.71 5.14 -7.03
CA GLY A 163 -14.66 6.34 -6.17
C GLY A 163 -15.28 6.18 -4.76
N ARG A 164 -16.00 5.09 -4.48
CA ARG A 164 -16.64 4.88 -3.18
C ARG A 164 -15.64 4.73 -2.03
N ALA A 165 -14.51 4.06 -2.27
CA ALA A 165 -13.49 3.83 -1.25
C ALA A 165 -12.91 5.13 -0.72
N VAL A 166 -12.30 5.90 -1.60
CA VAL A 166 -11.72 7.19 -1.26
C VAL A 166 -12.74 8.14 -0.62
N CYS A 167 -13.99 8.20 -1.10
CA CYS A 167 -14.99 9.11 -0.52
C CYS A 167 -15.36 8.74 0.94
N GLU A 168 -15.60 7.46 1.24
CA GLU A 168 -15.86 7.02 2.62
C GLU A 168 -14.63 7.25 3.53
N ILE A 169 -13.41 7.18 2.99
CA ILE A 169 -12.17 7.46 3.73
C ILE A 169 -12.01 8.97 3.99
N VAL A 170 -12.28 9.81 2.98
CA VAL A 170 -12.29 11.27 3.14
C VAL A 170 -13.29 11.69 4.22
N GLU A 171 -14.52 11.15 4.20
CA GLU A 171 -15.50 11.38 5.27
C GLU A 171 -14.97 10.97 6.65
N GLY A 172 -14.30 9.81 6.72
CA GLY A 172 -13.69 9.34 7.95
C GLY A 172 -12.60 10.29 8.46
N PHE A 173 -11.75 10.81 7.58
CA PHE A 173 -10.71 11.78 7.97
C PHE A 173 -11.28 13.14 8.36
N ASP A 174 -12.26 13.64 7.61
CA ASP A 174 -12.98 14.88 7.93
C ASP A 174 -13.62 14.77 9.33
N ALA A 175 -14.22 13.62 9.67
CA ALA A 175 -14.80 13.36 10.99
C ALA A 175 -13.76 13.32 12.13
N GLU A 176 -12.51 12.98 11.82
CA GLU A 176 -11.39 13.01 12.78
C GLU A 176 -10.68 14.38 12.81
N GLY A 177 -11.15 15.36 12.03
CA GLY A 177 -10.55 16.70 11.93
C GLY A 177 -9.18 16.71 11.23
N LEU A 178 -8.91 15.76 10.34
CA LEU A 178 -7.68 15.72 9.55
C LEU A 178 -7.89 16.39 8.20
N ASP A 179 -7.59 17.69 8.13
CA ASP A 179 -7.81 18.52 6.94
C ASP A 179 -6.55 18.70 6.06
N GLN A 180 -5.35 18.55 6.63
CA GLN A 180 -4.05 18.73 5.95
C GLN A 180 -3.59 17.51 5.13
N ILE A 181 -4.53 16.78 4.52
CA ILE A 181 -4.25 15.62 3.67
C ILE A 181 -4.24 16.03 2.21
N HIS A 182 -3.22 15.59 1.46
CA HIS A 182 -3.24 15.67 -0.01
C HIS A 182 -3.40 14.28 -0.61
N TYR A 183 -4.40 14.12 -1.48
CA TYR A 183 -4.74 12.85 -2.09
C TYR A 183 -4.07 12.68 -3.46
N ILE A 184 -3.32 11.61 -3.68
CA ILE A 184 -2.83 11.21 -5.01
C ILE A 184 -3.72 10.05 -5.48
N LEU A 185 -4.57 10.31 -6.46
CA LEU A 185 -5.63 9.38 -6.87
C LEU A 185 -5.38 8.85 -8.28
N LEU A 186 -5.14 7.55 -8.36
CA LEU A 186 -4.88 6.82 -9.62
C LEU A 186 -6.21 6.35 -10.18
N LEU A 187 -6.69 6.98 -11.25
CA LEU A 187 -8.02 6.78 -11.80
C LEU A 187 -8.03 5.69 -12.87
N ASP A 188 -8.81 4.63 -12.65
CA ASP A 188 -8.97 3.55 -13.63
C ASP A 188 -9.80 3.98 -14.84
N GLU A 189 -9.57 3.34 -15.98
CA GLU A 189 -10.20 3.69 -17.28
C GLU A 189 -10.12 5.21 -17.57
N ASN A 190 -9.02 5.85 -17.20
CA ASN A 190 -8.85 7.30 -17.27
C ASN A 190 -9.96 8.10 -16.56
N GLY A 191 -10.50 7.55 -15.47
CA GLY A 191 -11.58 8.13 -14.67
C GLY A 191 -12.99 7.82 -15.15
N ALA A 192 -13.17 7.05 -16.24
CA ALA A 192 -14.49 6.67 -16.75
C ALA A 192 -15.22 5.69 -15.82
N ALA A 193 -14.49 4.86 -15.07
CA ALA A 193 -15.05 3.88 -14.14
C ALA A 193 -15.70 4.50 -12.88
N MET A 194 -15.42 5.78 -12.59
CA MET A 194 -15.93 6.46 -11.41
C MET A 194 -17.44 6.66 -11.47
N ARG A 195 -18.13 6.33 -10.38
CA ARG A 195 -19.59 6.44 -10.30
C ARG A 195 -20.02 7.70 -9.58
N GLN A 196 -21.18 8.24 -9.93
CA GLN A 196 -21.82 9.29 -9.13
C GLN A 196 -22.40 8.70 -7.83
N PRO A 197 -22.43 9.48 -6.72
CA PRO A 197 -21.97 10.87 -6.60
C PRO A 197 -20.45 11.02 -6.40
N TYR A 198 -19.70 9.92 -6.25
CA TYR A 198 -18.28 9.94 -5.86
C TYR A 198 -17.39 10.70 -6.84
N ALA A 199 -17.63 10.55 -8.16
CA ALA A 199 -16.87 11.26 -9.18
C ALA A 199 -16.93 12.79 -8.98
N SER A 200 -18.10 13.35 -8.65
CA SER A 200 -18.25 14.78 -8.40
C SER A 200 -17.43 15.25 -7.19
N ARG A 201 -17.43 14.46 -6.11
CA ARG A 201 -16.69 14.76 -4.88
C ARG A 201 -15.18 14.70 -5.09
N ILE A 202 -14.68 13.69 -5.81
CA ILE A 202 -13.25 13.55 -6.13
C ILE A 202 -12.77 14.74 -6.97
N ARG A 203 -13.57 15.17 -7.97
CA ARG A 203 -13.26 16.36 -8.76
C ARG A 203 -13.29 17.64 -7.91
N ALA A 204 -14.19 17.74 -6.95
CA ALA A 204 -14.23 18.87 -6.01
C ALA A 204 -12.97 18.92 -5.12
N LEU A 205 -12.46 17.78 -4.65
CA LEU A 205 -11.18 17.72 -3.92
C LEU A 205 -10.02 18.22 -4.77
N ALA A 206 -9.96 17.81 -6.05
CA ALA A 206 -8.94 18.27 -6.98
C ALA A 206 -9.04 19.78 -7.26
N ALA A 207 -10.26 20.28 -7.50
CA ALA A 207 -10.51 21.71 -7.72
C ALA A 207 -10.15 22.58 -6.50
N ALA A 208 -10.27 22.03 -5.28
CA ALA A 208 -9.85 22.67 -4.05
C ALA A 208 -8.33 22.55 -3.78
N GLY A 209 -7.55 21.97 -4.69
CA GLY A 209 -6.12 21.75 -4.52
C GLY A 209 -5.77 20.67 -3.49
N ARG A 210 -6.74 19.87 -3.02
CA ARG A 210 -6.53 18.78 -2.05
C ARG A 210 -6.22 17.44 -2.71
N ALA A 211 -6.33 17.33 -4.04
CA ALA A 211 -6.05 16.08 -4.74
C ALA A 211 -5.33 16.28 -6.08
N THR A 212 -4.38 15.38 -6.36
CA THR A 212 -3.76 15.17 -7.67
C THR A 212 -4.41 13.94 -8.32
N LEU A 213 -5.02 14.12 -9.49
CA LEU A 213 -5.65 13.04 -10.25
C LEU A 213 -4.69 12.55 -11.34
N ILE A 214 -4.39 11.26 -11.35
CA ILE A 214 -3.51 10.62 -12.34
C ILE A 214 -4.33 9.58 -13.10
N ASN A 215 -4.53 9.80 -14.39
CA ASN A 215 -5.32 8.90 -15.24
C ASN A 215 -4.50 7.68 -15.65
N VAL A 216 -5.07 6.49 -15.45
CA VAL A 216 -4.46 5.23 -15.87
C VAL A 216 -5.48 4.49 -16.75
N PRO A 217 -5.09 4.04 -17.96
CA PRO A 217 -6.02 3.33 -18.84
C PRO A 217 -6.54 2.01 -18.25
N SER A 218 -5.73 1.33 -17.45
CA SER A 218 -6.07 0.04 -16.84
C SER A 218 -5.27 -0.19 -15.55
N LEU A 219 -5.96 -0.22 -14.39
CA LEU A 219 -5.40 -0.60 -13.10
C LEU A 219 -5.32 -2.12 -12.93
N PHE A 220 -4.44 -2.75 -13.68
CA PHE A 220 -4.32 -4.22 -13.77
C PHE A 220 -3.85 -4.93 -12.51
N THR A 221 -3.49 -4.19 -11.47
CA THR A 221 -2.95 -4.72 -10.22
C THR A 221 -4.00 -4.84 -9.12
N GLU A 222 -5.20 -4.28 -9.36
CA GLU A 222 -6.32 -4.39 -8.45
C GLU A 222 -6.83 -5.84 -8.39
N ASP A 223 -7.07 -6.32 -7.17
CA ASP A 223 -7.56 -7.67 -6.88
C ASP A 223 -6.72 -8.86 -7.37
N GLN A 224 -5.53 -8.66 -7.95
CA GLN A 224 -4.65 -9.75 -8.44
C GLN A 224 -3.77 -10.40 -7.35
N GLY A 225 -4.00 -10.04 -6.09
CA GLY A 225 -3.33 -10.62 -4.93
C GLY A 225 -1.84 -10.28 -4.77
N PRO A 226 -1.12 -11.09 -3.97
CA PRO A 226 0.24 -10.78 -3.55
C PRO A 226 1.30 -10.99 -4.65
N ALA A 227 0.99 -11.74 -5.71
CA ALA A 227 1.91 -11.95 -6.84
C ALA A 227 2.21 -10.69 -7.65
N VAL A 228 1.39 -9.65 -7.48
CA VAL A 228 1.54 -8.34 -8.13
C VAL A 228 2.01 -7.29 -7.12
N SER A 229 1.30 -7.16 -6.00
CA SER A 229 1.60 -6.14 -5.00
C SER A 229 2.79 -6.50 -4.10
N GLY A 230 3.06 -7.79 -3.88
CA GLY A 230 3.96 -8.26 -2.82
C GLY A 230 3.43 -7.97 -1.41
N VAL A 231 2.13 -7.65 -1.28
CA VAL A 231 1.46 -7.32 -0.02
C VAL A 231 0.32 -8.30 0.21
N TRP A 232 0.32 -8.88 1.39
CA TRP A 232 -0.73 -9.76 1.86
C TRP A 232 -1.69 -8.98 2.75
N SER A 233 -2.96 -9.35 2.71
CA SER A 233 -3.98 -8.74 3.55
C SER A 233 -4.73 -9.82 4.30
N LEU A 234 -4.77 -9.69 5.62
CA LEU A 234 -5.46 -10.61 6.52
C LEU A 234 -6.50 -9.85 7.32
N VAL A 235 -7.68 -10.45 7.49
CA VAL A 235 -8.72 -9.97 8.41
C VAL A 235 -9.17 -11.11 9.33
N VAL A 236 -9.66 -10.74 10.53
CA VAL A 236 -10.22 -11.67 11.51
C VAL A 236 -11.70 -11.34 11.73
N PRO A 237 -12.63 -11.93 10.95
CA PRO A 237 -14.04 -11.53 10.93
C PRO A 237 -14.72 -11.52 12.30
N GLN A 238 -14.47 -12.53 13.13
CA GLN A 238 -15.07 -12.65 14.46
C GLN A 238 -14.59 -11.54 15.41
N LEU A 239 -13.35 -11.06 15.26
CA LEU A 239 -12.88 -9.91 16.02
C LEU A 239 -13.47 -8.59 15.51
N MET A 240 -13.70 -8.48 14.19
CA MET A 240 -14.40 -7.31 13.61
C MET A 240 -15.84 -7.20 14.11
N ASP A 241 -16.53 -8.33 14.28
CA ASP A 241 -17.89 -8.36 14.82
C ASP A 241 -17.89 -7.95 16.31
N LEU A 242 -16.99 -8.51 17.11
CA LEU A 242 -16.91 -8.21 18.54
C LEU A 242 -16.43 -6.79 18.85
N VAL A 243 -15.48 -6.24 18.07
CA VAL A 243 -14.97 -4.87 18.29
C VAL A 243 -16.01 -3.81 17.94
N ARG A 244 -16.93 -4.11 17.03
CA ARG A 244 -18.03 -3.21 16.68
C ARG A 244 -18.95 -2.90 17.85
N ASP A 245 -19.07 -3.84 18.77
CA ASP A 245 -19.90 -3.74 19.97
C ASP A 245 -19.07 -3.34 21.21
N GLU A 246 -17.79 -2.93 21.03
CA GLU A 246 -16.90 -2.54 22.12
C GLU A 246 -17.14 -1.08 22.54
N PRO A 247 -17.62 -0.80 23.77
CA PRO A 247 -17.94 0.57 24.20
C PRO A 247 -16.76 1.53 24.14
N ALA A 248 -15.54 1.04 24.38
CA ALA A 248 -14.32 1.86 24.30
C ALA A 248 -13.98 2.33 22.88
N MET A 249 -14.54 1.70 21.85
CA MET A 249 -14.34 2.06 20.44
C MET A 249 -15.41 3.03 19.94
N GLY A 250 -16.60 2.97 20.54
CA GLY A 250 -17.78 3.70 20.07
C GLY A 250 -18.46 3.01 18.89
N ASP A 251 -19.62 3.53 18.51
CA ASP A 251 -20.48 2.90 17.50
C ASP A 251 -19.93 3.06 16.07
N GLY A 252 -20.06 2.00 15.28
CA GLY A 252 -19.81 2.05 13.84
C GLY A 252 -18.34 1.92 13.43
N PHE A 253 -17.47 1.44 14.32
CA PHE A 253 -16.08 1.09 14.03
C PHE A 253 -15.93 -0.43 13.93
N ALA A 254 -15.29 -0.92 12.86
CA ALA A 254 -15.06 -2.35 12.72
C ALA A 254 -13.78 -2.63 11.93
N GLY A 255 -12.70 -2.99 12.62
CA GLY A 255 -11.46 -3.36 11.96
C GLY A 255 -10.67 -4.36 12.79
N ALA A 256 -10.21 -5.44 12.15
CA ALA A 256 -9.30 -6.41 12.73
C ALA A 256 -8.48 -7.02 11.60
N GLY A 257 -7.75 -6.17 10.88
CA GLY A 257 -6.96 -6.57 9.73
C GLY A 257 -5.56 -6.01 9.77
N LEU A 258 -4.70 -6.51 8.90
CA LEU A 258 -3.35 -6.02 8.71
C LEU A 258 -2.89 -6.26 7.29
N TYR A 259 -1.95 -5.42 6.84
CA TYR A 259 -1.11 -5.70 5.70
C TYR A 259 0.25 -6.20 6.16
N TYR A 260 0.82 -7.14 5.43
CA TYR A 260 2.15 -7.67 5.74
C TYR A 260 2.88 -8.13 4.48
N HIS A 261 4.20 -8.18 4.58
CA HIS A 261 5.07 -8.65 3.51
C HIS A 261 5.60 -10.04 3.82
N GLU A 262 5.76 -10.85 2.77
CA GLU A 262 6.43 -12.14 2.82
C GLU A 262 7.57 -12.14 1.80
N VAL A 263 8.80 -11.93 2.26
CA VAL A 263 10.00 -12.06 1.42
C VAL A 263 10.46 -13.52 1.44
N SER A 264 11.26 -13.96 0.47
CA SER A 264 11.82 -15.31 0.30
C SER A 264 12.65 -15.87 1.48
N GLN A 265 12.69 -15.20 2.63
CA GLN A 265 13.41 -15.67 3.82
C GLN A 265 12.66 -16.77 4.61
N ARG A 266 11.70 -17.45 3.99
CA ARG A 266 11.04 -18.59 4.63
C ARG A 266 11.93 -19.82 4.58
N PRO A 267 12.08 -20.55 5.70
CA PRO A 267 12.82 -21.81 5.72
C PRO A 267 12.30 -22.86 4.73
N ASP A 268 11.00 -22.80 4.38
CA ASP A 268 10.34 -23.78 3.52
C ASP A 268 10.28 -23.40 2.03
N ALA A 269 10.81 -22.23 1.66
CA ALA A 269 10.78 -21.68 0.29
C ALA A 269 9.38 -21.60 -0.36
N SER A 270 8.30 -21.72 0.41
CA SER A 270 6.91 -21.82 -0.08
C SER A 270 6.45 -20.59 -0.88
N ASN A 271 7.05 -19.42 -0.63
CA ASN A 271 6.72 -18.15 -1.27
C ASN A 271 7.69 -17.72 -2.39
N VAL A 272 8.64 -18.58 -2.79
CA VAL A 272 9.66 -18.23 -3.80
C VAL A 272 9.02 -17.81 -5.12
N GLN A 273 7.98 -18.52 -5.59
CA GLN A 273 7.37 -18.20 -6.88
C GLN A 273 6.64 -16.86 -6.90
N VAL A 274 6.00 -16.49 -5.78
CA VAL A 274 5.41 -15.15 -5.58
C VAL A 274 6.50 -14.09 -5.50
N THR A 275 7.59 -14.35 -4.79
CA THR A 275 8.74 -13.43 -4.70
C THR A 275 9.35 -13.17 -6.08
N LEU A 276 9.55 -14.22 -6.88
CA LEU A 276 10.05 -14.11 -8.24
C LEU A 276 9.08 -13.36 -9.15
N ALA A 277 7.76 -13.58 -9.02
CA ALA A 277 6.76 -12.83 -9.77
C ALA A 277 6.83 -11.32 -9.44
N VAL A 278 6.89 -10.98 -8.16
CA VAL A 278 7.02 -9.60 -7.69
C VAL A 278 8.30 -8.95 -8.20
N ALA A 279 9.43 -9.68 -8.18
CA ALA A 279 10.71 -9.20 -8.70
C ALA A 279 10.66 -8.98 -10.23
N ARG A 280 10.09 -9.92 -10.98
CA ARG A 280 9.90 -9.82 -12.44
C ARG A 280 9.02 -8.64 -12.82
N LEU A 281 7.90 -8.44 -12.11
CA LEU A 281 7.04 -7.28 -12.34
C LEU A 281 7.79 -5.97 -12.00
N GLY A 282 8.55 -5.95 -10.90
CA GLY A 282 9.39 -4.79 -10.56
C GLY A 282 10.40 -4.45 -11.65
N GLN A 283 11.07 -5.46 -12.20
CA GLN A 283 11.98 -5.31 -13.33
C GLN A 283 11.26 -4.81 -14.59
N LEU A 284 10.12 -5.39 -14.92
CA LEU A 284 9.30 -5.01 -16.06
C LEU A 284 8.87 -3.53 -15.98
N LEU A 285 8.36 -3.12 -14.82
CA LEU A 285 7.94 -1.73 -14.58
C LEU A 285 9.14 -0.76 -14.58
N PHE A 286 10.30 -1.19 -14.09
CA PHE A 286 11.55 -0.42 -14.17
C PHE A 286 12.02 -0.21 -15.61
N GLN A 287 11.99 -1.25 -16.44
CA GLN A 287 12.30 -1.14 -17.86
C GLN A 287 11.31 -0.20 -18.56
N ALA A 288 10.02 -0.38 -18.31
CA ALA A 288 8.97 0.46 -18.87
C ALA A 288 9.13 1.94 -18.47
N MET A 289 9.51 2.21 -17.21
CA MET A 289 9.84 3.56 -16.74
C MET A 289 10.95 4.19 -17.58
N HIS A 290 12.02 3.46 -17.91
CA HIS A 290 13.06 3.96 -18.80
C HIS A 290 12.61 4.15 -20.24
N VAL A 291 11.61 3.42 -20.72
CA VAL A 291 11.06 3.61 -22.07
C VAL A 291 10.21 4.88 -22.15
N VAL A 292 9.48 5.23 -21.10
CA VAL A 292 8.55 6.37 -21.09
C VAL A 292 9.10 7.63 -20.46
N VAL A 293 10.26 7.56 -19.80
CA VAL A 293 10.87 8.76 -19.21
C VAL A 293 11.33 9.70 -20.31
N ASP A 294 10.96 10.95 -20.13
CA ASP A 294 11.41 12.06 -20.94
C ASP A 294 12.64 12.70 -20.26
N PRO A 295 13.81 12.76 -20.92
CA PRO A 295 15.00 13.40 -20.37
C PRO A 295 14.74 14.83 -19.88
N ASP A 296 13.92 15.60 -20.60
CA ASP A 296 13.57 16.97 -20.24
C ASP A 296 12.88 17.03 -18.87
N GLN A 297 12.03 16.05 -18.56
CA GLN A 297 11.39 15.95 -17.24
C GLN A 297 12.40 15.63 -16.13
N VAL A 298 13.45 14.85 -16.42
CA VAL A 298 14.51 14.57 -15.45
C VAL A 298 15.31 15.84 -15.16
N PHE A 299 15.60 16.65 -16.19
CA PHE A 299 16.24 17.95 -16.01
C PHE A 299 15.39 18.91 -15.18
N GLU A 300 14.10 19.05 -15.49
CA GLU A 300 13.16 19.85 -14.68
C GLU A 300 13.15 19.42 -13.22
N ASP A 301 13.11 18.11 -12.96
CA ASP A 301 13.06 17.56 -11.60
C ASP A 301 14.39 17.79 -10.85
N LEU A 302 15.54 17.79 -11.54
CA LEU A 302 16.84 18.14 -10.95
C LEU A 302 16.92 19.63 -10.60
N GLU A 303 16.44 20.50 -11.49
CA GLU A 303 16.37 21.94 -11.26
C GLU A 303 15.49 22.26 -10.04
N HIS A 304 14.36 21.56 -9.88
CA HIS A 304 13.50 21.69 -8.68
C HIS A 304 14.21 21.29 -7.38
N LEU A 305 15.24 20.46 -7.48
CA LEU A 305 16.11 20.07 -6.35
C LEU A 305 17.33 20.97 -6.22
N GLY A 306 17.40 22.04 -7.04
CA GLY A 306 18.50 22.98 -7.15
C GLY A 306 19.82 22.31 -7.48
N SER A 307 19.78 21.15 -8.16
CA SER A 307 20.94 20.31 -8.47
C SER A 307 21.31 20.45 -9.94
N GLU A 308 22.60 20.47 -10.23
CA GLU A 308 23.10 20.42 -11.59
C GLU A 308 23.03 18.99 -12.15
N PHE A 309 23.05 18.88 -13.46
CA PHE A 309 23.15 17.59 -14.14
C PHE A 309 24.60 17.08 -14.17
N SER A 310 24.83 15.78 -13.98
CA SER A 310 26.18 15.19 -13.88
C SER A 310 26.94 15.05 -15.21
N GLY A 311 26.61 15.88 -16.22
CA GLY A 311 27.27 15.93 -17.52
C GLY A 311 26.94 14.78 -18.48
N ASP A 312 27.63 14.78 -19.64
CA ASP A 312 27.29 14.00 -20.85
C ASP A 312 27.06 12.49 -20.65
N SER A 313 27.73 11.86 -19.68
CA SER A 313 27.60 10.41 -19.43
C SER A 313 26.20 10.04 -18.89
N ALA A 314 25.59 10.89 -18.07
CA ALA A 314 24.23 10.67 -17.59
C ALA A 314 23.20 10.91 -18.70
N LEU A 315 23.45 11.89 -19.57
CA LEU A 315 22.58 12.18 -20.71
C LEU A 315 22.61 11.03 -21.71
N GLN A 316 23.79 10.56 -22.06
CA GLN A 316 23.96 9.38 -22.90
C GLN A 316 23.25 8.16 -22.30
N THR A 317 23.25 8.00 -20.98
CA THR A 317 22.50 6.94 -20.30
C THR A 317 20.99 7.13 -20.48
N LEU A 318 20.47 8.35 -20.28
CA LEU A 318 19.05 8.66 -20.48
C LEU A 318 18.59 8.46 -21.94
N GLU A 319 19.46 8.73 -22.90
CA GLU A 319 19.15 8.60 -24.34
C GLU A 319 19.23 7.14 -24.84
N THR A 320 20.13 6.33 -24.27
CA THR A 320 20.39 4.95 -24.76
C THR A 320 19.48 3.90 -24.12
N LEU A 321 19.14 4.05 -22.84
CA LEU A 321 18.33 3.08 -22.10
C LEU A 321 16.91 2.87 -22.67
N PRO A 322 16.18 3.89 -23.17
CA PRO A 322 14.86 3.69 -23.75
C PRO A 322 14.87 2.70 -24.92
N ALA A 323 15.86 2.80 -25.81
CA ALA A 323 16.01 1.87 -26.93
C ALA A 323 16.36 0.46 -26.46
N LEU A 324 17.33 0.33 -25.54
CA LEU A 324 17.78 -0.95 -25.01
C LEU A 324 16.66 -1.71 -24.29
N PHE A 325 15.92 -1.03 -23.41
CA PHE A 325 14.81 -1.64 -22.69
C PHE A 325 13.58 -1.82 -23.56
N GLY A 326 13.33 -0.89 -24.49
CA GLY A 326 12.21 -0.96 -25.42
C GLY A 326 12.23 -2.20 -26.33
N GLN A 327 13.41 -2.66 -26.73
CA GLN A 327 13.58 -3.87 -27.56
C GLN A 327 13.23 -5.16 -26.82
N ASN A 328 13.43 -5.21 -25.50
CA ASN A 328 13.25 -6.41 -24.70
C ASN A 328 11.89 -6.48 -23.99
N LEU A 329 11.17 -5.36 -23.93
CA LEU A 329 9.97 -5.22 -23.10
C LEU A 329 8.89 -6.27 -23.41
N ASP A 330 8.56 -6.52 -24.68
CA ASP A 330 7.51 -7.49 -25.04
C ASP A 330 7.88 -8.92 -24.65
N ARG A 331 9.16 -9.30 -24.82
CA ARG A 331 9.67 -10.60 -24.39
C ARG A 331 9.58 -10.75 -22.87
N ASP A 332 9.91 -9.69 -22.15
CA ASP A 332 9.91 -9.70 -20.68
C ASP A 332 8.47 -9.69 -20.11
N ILE A 333 7.51 -9.07 -20.82
CA ILE A 333 6.06 -9.18 -20.55
C ILE A 333 5.61 -10.63 -20.70
N GLU A 334 5.90 -11.28 -21.83
CA GLU A 334 5.52 -12.68 -22.06
C GLU A 334 6.17 -13.62 -21.04
N ALA A 335 7.43 -13.37 -20.67
CA ALA A 335 8.13 -14.15 -19.64
C ALA A 335 7.52 -13.97 -18.23
N TYR A 336 7.00 -12.79 -17.92
CA TYR A 336 6.25 -12.56 -16.69
C TYR A 336 4.89 -13.29 -16.71
N LEU A 337 4.13 -13.14 -17.79
CA LEU A 337 2.84 -13.80 -17.96
C LEU A 337 2.95 -15.33 -17.90
N ALA A 338 3.93 -15.91 -18.61
CA ALA A 338 4.20 -17.34 -18.56
C ALA A 338 4.55 -17.82 -17.14
N HIS A 339 5.26 -17.01 -16.35
CA HIS A 339 5.59 -17.32 -14.95
C HIS A 339 4.34 -17.33 -14.05
N ILE A 340 3.47 -16.33 -14.20
CA ILE A 340 2.20 -16.24 -13.48
C ILE A 340 1.27 -17.42 -13.83
N GLU A 341 1.14 -17.73 -15.12
CA GLU A 341 0.27 -18.77 -15.65
C GLU A 341 0.74 -20.17 -15.22
N SER A 342 2.02 -20.49 -15.42
CA SER A 342 2.61 -21.81 -15.09
C SER A 342 2.51 -22.16 -13.60
N HIS A 343 2.64 -21.16 -12.73
CA HIS A 343 2.54 -21.34 -11.29
C HIS A 343 1.17 -20.95 -10.73
N LYS A 344 0.17 -20.65 -11.57
CA LYS A 344 -1.20 -20.26 -11.17
C LYS A 344 -1.24 -19.21 -10.05
N LEU A 345 -0.36 -18.20 -10.10
CA LEU A 345 -0.10 -17.32 -8.94
C LEU A 345 -1.27 -16.38 -8.62
N PHE A 346 -2.19 -16.17 -9.56
CA PHE A 346 -3.43 -15.42 -9.34
C PHE A 346 -4.58 -16.34 -8.87
N GLY A 347 -4.30 -17.62 -8.65
CA GLY A 347 -5.26 -18.54 -8.06
C GLY A 347 -5.38 -18.35 -6.55
N LYS A 348 -6.61 -18.22 -6.04
CA LYS A 348 -6.90 -18.18 -4.60
C LYS A 348 -6.36 -19.39 -3.85
N ALA A 349 -6.41 -20.57 -4.47
CA ALA A 349 -5.89 -21.81 -3.91
C ALA A 349 -4.38 -21.69 -3.61
N ASN A 350 -3.62 -21.01 -4.47
CA ASN A 350 -2.20 -20.78 -4.26
C ASN A 350 -1.94 -19.71 -3.20
N THR A 351 -2.74 -18.64 -3.19
CA THR A 351 -2.70 -17.64 -2.09
C THR A 351 -2.94 -18.32 -0.75
N LEU A 352 -3.95 -19.19 -0.65
CA LEU A 352 -4.25 -19.96 0.56
C LEU A 352 -3.11 -20.91 0.92
N ALA A 353 -2.59 -21.68 -0.05
CA ALA A 353 -1.52 -22.65 0.19
C ALA A 353 -0.26 -22.00 0.78
N ILE A 354 0.11 -20.81 0.28
CA ILE A 354 1.28 -20.06 0.73
C ILE A 354 1.05 -19.38 2.09
N ALA A 355 -0.14 -18.82 2.32
CA ALA A 355 -0.43 -18.08 3.55
C ALA A 355 -0.71 -18.97 4.76
N LYS A 356 -1.28 -20.17 4.53
CA LYS A 356 -1.84 -21.03 5.59
C LYS A 356 -0.84 -21.41 6.67
N ALA A 357 0.27 -22.05 6.31
CA ALA A 357 1.24 -22.55 7.29
C ALA A 357 1.82 -21.44 8.20
N PRO A 358 2.27 -20.28 7.67
CA PRO A 358 2.74 -19.15 8.48
C PRO A 358 1.70 -18.61 9.46
N ILE A 359 0.45 -18.46 9.01
CA ILE A 359 -0.64 -17.98 9.85
C ILE A 359 -0.91 -18.97 10.99
N LEU A 360 -0.98 -20.27 10.67
CA LEU A 360 -1.17 -21.32 11.67
C LEU A 360 -0.01 -21.40 12.66
N ALA A 361 1.23 -21.17 12.22
CA ALA A 361 2.39 -21.14 13.11
C ALA A 361 2.33 -19.99 14.14
N GLY A 362 1.74 -18.85 13.76
CA GLY A 362 1.51 -17.72 14.67
C GLY A 362 0.41 -18.00 15.71
N LEU A 363 -0.58 -18.81 15.34
CA LEU A 363 -1.79 -19.09 16.14
C LEU A 363 -1.62 -20.37 16.97
N ARG A 364 -1.06 -20.24 18.17
CA ARG A 364 -0.83 -21.34 19.11
C ARG A 364 -2.13 -22.11 19.49
N GLY A 365 -2.50 -23.12 18.71
CA GLY A 365 -3.48 -24.15 19.10
C GLY A 365 -4.95 -23.74 19.14
N THR A 366 -5.35 -22.69 18.39
CA THR A 366 -6.78 -22.39 18.20
C THR A 366 -7.27 -23.12 16.95
N SER A 367 -8.44 -23.75 17.01
CA SER A 367 -9.09 -24.29 15.82
C SER A 367 -9.43 -23.13 14.89
N THR A 368 -8.87 -23.14 13.69
CA THR A 368 -9.00 -22.02 12.74
C THR A 368 -9.27 -22.54 11.34
N GLU A 369 -10.28 -21.96 10.71
CA GLU A 369 -10.49 -22.07 9.27
C GLU A 369 -9.87 -20.86 8.59
N ILE A 370 -9.26 -21.06 7.42
CA ILE A 370 -8.66 -19.99 6.63
C ILE A 370 -9.22 -20.09 5.21
N ASP A 371 -9.80 -19.00 4.72
CA ASP A 371 -10.19 -18.86 3.33
C ASP A 371 -9.61 -17.59 2.69
N VAL A 372 -9.80 -17.46 1.39
CA VAL A 372 -9.32 -16.33 0.59
C VAL A 372 -10.47 -15.79 -0.26
N SER A 373 -10.77 -14.51 -0.06
CA SER A 373 -11.79 -13.77 -0.80
C SER A 373 -11.45 -13.58 -2.29
N THR A 374 -12.40 -13.02 -3.07
CA THR A 374 -12.18 -12.68 -4.49
C THR A 374 -11.05 -11.69 -4.71
N SER A 375 -10.82 -10.78 -3.78
CA SER A 375 -9.75 -9.79 -3.84
C SER A 375 -8.44 -10.32 -3.26
N HIS A 376 -8.28 -11.63 -3.04
CA HIS A 376 -7.10 -12.20 -2.38
C HIS A 376 -6.84 -11.65 -0.96
N CYS A 377 -7.90 -11.25 -0.24
CA CYS A 377 -7.82 -11.03 1.19
C CYS A 377 -8.06 -12.34 1.95
N ILE A 378 -7.13 -12.67 2.83
CA ILE A 378 -7.16 -13.84 3.70
C ILE A 378 -8.10 -13.57 4.86
N ARG A 379 -8.99 -14.52 5.13
CA ARG A 379 -9.89 -14.47 6.27
C ARG A 379 -9.47 -15.55 7.24
N LEU A 380 -9.14 -15.12 8.45
CA LEU A 380 -8.84 -16.00 9.55
C LEU A 380 -10.11 -16.18 10.39
N HIS A 381 -10.79 -17.31 10.20
CA HIS A 381 -11.95 -17.67 10.99
C HIS A 381 -11.52 -18.38 12.26
N ILE A 382 -11.77 -17.75 13.40
CA ILE A 382 -11.51 -18.31 14.73
C ILE A 382 -12.83 -18.67 15.43
N GLU A 383 -12.80 -19.65 16.32
CA GLU A 383 -13.96 -19.99 17.14
C GLU A 383 -14.42 -18.81 18.02
N ASP A 384 -15.73 -18.64 18.19
CA ASP A 384 -16.33 -17.57 19.00
C ASP A 384 -15.78 -17.52 20.43
N ALA A 385 -15.53 -18.69 21.04
CA ALA A 385 -14.96 -18.78 22.37
C ALA A 385 -13.53 -18.22 22.43
N ALA A 386 -12.73 -18.47 21.38
CA ALA A 386 -11.40 -17.93 21.24
C ALA A 386 -11.43 -16.42 20.97
N ALA A 387 -12.32 -15.96 20.08
CA ALA A 387 -12.52 -14.53 19.80
C ALA A 387 -12.90 -13.76 21.07
N LYS A 388 -13.87 -14.26 21.84
CA LYS A 388 -14.27 -13.67 23.14
C LYS A 388 -13.14 -13.66 24.16
N ARG A 389 -12.29 -14.70 24.19
CA ARG A 389 -11.10 -14.75 25.04
C ARG A 389 -10.08 -13.67 24.65
N LEU A 390 -9.78 -13.53 23.35
CA LEU A 390 -8.88 -12.49 22.83
C LEU A 390 -9.41 -11.09 23.14
N MET A 391 -10.72 -10.84 22.97
CA MET A 391 -11.32 -9.55 23.31
C MET A 391 -11.23 -9.24 24.82
N ARG A 392 -11.39 -10.24 25.70
CA ARG A 392 -11.15 -10.03 27.14
C ARG A 392 -9.69 -9.70 27.46
N GLN A 393 -8.74 -10.32 26.75
CA GLN A 393 -7.32 -9.99 26.89
C GLN A 393 -7.04 -8.55 26.45
N PHE A 394 -7.60 -8.14 25.31
CA PHE A 394 -7.50 -6.76 24.83
C PHE A 394 -8.10 -5.74 25.82
N ARG A 395 -9.30 -5.97 26.35
CA ARG A 395 -9.89 -5.09 27.39
C ARG A 395 -9.01 -4.98 28.63
N THR A 396 -8.41 -6.09 29.04
CA THR A 396 -7.46 -6.09 30.17
C THR A 396 -6.19 -5.30 29.85
N SER A 397 -5.74 -5.30 28.59
CA SER A 397 -4.59 -4.50 28.18
C SER A 397 -4.92 -3.00 28.20
N LEU A 398 -6.13 -2.60 27.77
CA LEU A 398 -6.57 -1.19 27.79
C LEU A 398 -6.48 -0.54 29.18
N ALA A 399 -6.66 -1.31 30.26
CA ALA A 399 -6.54 -0.82 31.63
C ALA A 399 -5.08 -0.52 32.06
N LYS A 400 -4.08 -0.88 31.25
CA LYS A 400 -2.66 -0.65 31.52
C LYS A 400 -2.11 0.46 30.59
N PRO A 401 -1.29 1.40 31.10
CA PRO A 401 -0.59 2.38 30.27
C PRO A 401 0.40 1.68 29.32
N TYR A 402 0.41 2.08 28.04
CA TYR A 402 1.21 1.42 27.01
C TYR A 402 2.73 1.46 27.27
N TRP A 403 3.25 2.54 27.87
CA TRP A 403 4.69 2.74 28.09
C TRP A 403 5.36 1.69 28.99
N ARG A 404 4.59 0.89 29.75
CA ARG A 404 5.15 -0.18 30.59
C ARG A 404 5.61 -1.41 29.79
N ASP A 405 5.08 -1.62 28.58
CA ASP A 405 5.45 -2.75 27.73
C ASP A 405 6.47 -2.37 26.62
N ALA A 406 6.49 -1.11 26.17
CA ALA A 406 7.41 -0.63 25.13
C ALA A 406 8.91 -0.73 25.51
N ALA A 407 9.24 -0.61 26.80
CA ALA A 407 10.61 -0.74 27.31
C ALA A 407 11.24 -2.13 27.07
N ARG A 408 10.45 -3.15 26.72
CA ARG A 408 10.94 -4.49 26.37
C ARG A 408 11.23 -4.68 24.88
N THR A 409 10.63 -3.89 23.99
CA THR A 409 10.66 -4.15 22.55
C THR A 409 11.61 -3.22 21.80
N GLU A 410 12.03 -2.09 22.39
CA GLU A 410 12.96 -1.14 21.76
C GLU A 410 14.45 -1.43 22.06
N ARG A 411 14.75 -2.49 22.85
CA ARG A 411 16.13 -2.95 23.13
C ARG A 411 16.53 -4.24 22.40
N ALA A 412 15.68 -4.75 21.50
CA ALA A 412 15.93 -5.92 20.66
C ALA A 412 15.85 -5.49 19.19
#